data_AF-A0A1C0TVV3-F1
#
_entry.id   AF-A0A1C0TVV3-F1
#
_cell.length_a   1.000
_cell.length_b   1.000
_cell.length_c   1.000
_cell.angle_alpha   90.00
_cell.angle_beta   90.00
_cell.angle_gamma   90.00
#
_symmetry.space_group_name_H-M   'P 1'
#
loop_
_entity.id
_entity.type
_entity.pdbx_description
1 polymer ?
#
loop_
_entity_poly.entity_id
_entity_poly.type
_entity_poly.pdbx_seq_one_letter_code
_entity_poly.pdbx_strand_id
1 'polypeptide(L)'
;MQNKQIVIDTDEQEFTFNVTGQAYNKYLNSTTPTNKIQPATNFLLATVDDAQKKELKALLQQPGAALHMVGTVIEDYTPEFNFSVKKSKSEPSE
;
A
#
# COMPACT_ATOMS: atom_id res chain seq x y z
N MET A 1 -14.63 -5.69 0.29
CA MET A 1 -13.24 -5.23 0.41
C MET A 1 -12.36 -6.43 0.10
N GLN A 2 -11.43 -6.33 -0.84
CA GLN A 2 -10.64 -7.46 -1.31
C GLN A 2 -9.51 -7.79 -0.33
N ASN A 3 -9.26 -9.07 -0.08
CA ASN A 3 -8.08 -9.52 0.65
C ASN A 3 -7.13 -10.13 -0.37
N LYS A 4 -5.84 -9.81 -0.29
CA LYS A 4 -4.81 -10.31 -1.20
C LYS A 4 -3.56 -10.67 -0.40
N GLN A 5 -3.01 -11.84 -0.68
CA GLN A 5 -1.68 -12.21 -0.21
C GLN A 5 -0.66 -11.75 -1.25
N ILE A 6 0.37 -11.03 -0.81
CA ILE A 6 1.43 -10.48 -1.64
C ILE A 6 2.76 -10.95 -1.06
N VAL A 7 3.64 -11.51 -1.89
CA VAL A 7 4.99 -11.90 -1.49
C VAL A 7 5.98 -10.93 -2.12
N ILE A 8 6.83 -10.31 -1.30
CA ILE A 8 7.94 -9.48 -1.76
C ILE A 8 9.22 -10.25 -1.52
N ASP A 9 9.95 -10.51 -2.59
CA ASP A 9 11.31 -11.02 -2.55
C ASP A 9 12.28 -9.85 -2.30
N THR A 10 13.15 -10.01 -1.30
CA THR A 10 14.31 -9.13 -1.08
C THR A 10 15.58 -9.96 -1.21
N ASP A 11 16.72 -9.29 -1.41
CA ASP A 11 18.03 -9.95 -1.50
C ASP A 11 18.36 -10.84 -0.28
N GLU A 12 17.69 -10.61 0.86
CA GLU A 12 17.91 -11.33 2.12
C GLU A 12 16.85 -12.41 2.40
N GLN A 13 15.58 -12.14 2.10
CA GLN A 13 14.46 -13.05 2.35
C GLN A 13 13.17 -12.63 1.65
N GLU A 14 12.17 -13.52 1.67
CA GLU A 14 10.82 -13.20 1.23
C GLU A 14 9.94 -12.71 2.40
N PHE A 15 9.10 -11.70 2.17
CA PHE A 15 8.08 -11.27 3.11
C PHE A 15 6.68 -11.49 2.55
N THR A 16 5.82 -12.14 3.32
CA THR A 16 4.41 -12.37 2.97
C THR A 16 3.52 -11.34 3.66
N PHE A 17 2.73 -10.61 2.88
CA PHE A 17 1.77 -9.60 3.35
C PHE A 17 0.34 -10.04 3.05
N ASN A 18 -0.48 -10.13 4.10
CA ASN A 18 -1.91 -10.39 4.04
C ASN A 18 -2.67 -9.05 4.04
N VAL A 19 -2.79 -8.44 2.86
CA VAL A 19 -3.37 -7.11 2.69
C VAL A 19 -4.89 -7.18 2.69
N THR A 20 -5.52 -6.28 3.43
CA THR A 20 -6.98 -6.11 3.48
C THR A 20 -7.37 -4.70 3.08
N GLY A 21 -8.58 -4.54 2.55
CA GLY A 21 -9.09 -3.20 2.21
C GLY A 21 -9.18 -2.26 3.42
N GLN A 22 -9.38 -2.81 4.63
CA GLN A 22 -9.38 -2.00 5.86
C GLN A 22 -7.97 -1.48 6.17
N ALA A 23 -6.94 -2.33 6.08
CA ALA A 23 -5.56 -1.92 6.30
C ALA A 23 -5.12 -0.88 5.24
N TYR A 24 -5.48 -1.11 3.99
CA TYR A 24 -5.21 -0.19 2.88
C TYR A 24 -5.85 1.20 3.11
N ASN A 25 -7.14 1.24 3.40
CA ASN A 25 -7.84 2.50 3.65
C ASN A 25 -7.28 3.23 4.89
N LYS A 26 -6.92 2.49 5.93
CA LYS A 26 -6.27 3.05 7.13
C LYS A 26 -4.92 3.67 6.79
N TYR A 27 -4.12 3.02 5.95
CA TYR A 27 -2.85 3.57 5.46
C TYR A 27 -3.05 4.89 4.71
N LEU A 28 -3.95 4.92 3.72
CA LEU A 28 -4.24 6.13 2.94
C LEU A 28 -4.72 7.28 3.83
N ASN A 29 -5.67 7.02 4.72
CA ASN A 29 -6.26 8.04 5.60
C ASN A 29 -5.29 8.59 6.65
N SER A 30 -4.22 7.84 6.98
CA SER A 30 -3.20 8.27 7.94
C SER A 30 -1.98 8.93 7.29
N THR A 31 -1.87 8.85 5.96
CA THR A 31 -0.75 9.44 5.21
C THR A 31 -0.98 10.93 5.00
N THR A 32 0.00 11.75 5.39
CA THR A 32 -0.03 13.20 5.17
C THR A 32 1.24 13.66 4.42
N PRO A 33 1.27 14.89 3.87
CA PRO A 33 2.46 15.39 3.18
C PRO A 33 3.74 15.37 4.03
N THR A 34 3.61 15.61 5.35
CA THR A 34 4.73 15.66 6.30
C THR A 34 4.97 14.35 7.05
N ASN A 35 4.05 13.38 6.96
CA ASN A 35 4.17 12.09 7.64
C ASN A 35 3.71 10.94 6.74
N LYS A 36 4.69 10.29 6.08
CA LYS A 36 4.48 9.14 5.20
C LYS A 36 5.16 7.86 5.70
N ILE A 37 6.29 8.02 6.40
CA ILE A 37 7.09 6.90 6.88
C ILE A 37 6.35 6.13 7.97
N GLN A 38 5.77 6.81 8.97
CA GLN A 38 5.07 6.13 10.06
C GLN A 38 3.84 5.35 9.57
N PRO A 39 2.96 5.90 8.72
CA PRO A 39 1.86 5.14 8.09
C PRO A 39 2.34 3.92 7.31
N ALA A 40 3.41 4.04 6.52
CA ALA A 40 3.97 2.94 5.74
C ALA A 40 4.46 1.80 6.65
N THR A 41 5.26 2.12 7.67
CA THR A 41 5.74 1.16 8.66
C THR A 41 4.59 0.47 9.39
N ASN A 42 3.59 1.24 9.84
CA ASN A 42 2.43 0.70 10.52
C ASN A 42 1.63 -0.27 9.63
N PHE A 43 1.46 0.07 8.35
CA PHE A 43 0.76 -0.76 7.39
C PHE A 43 1.49 -2.07 7.12
N LEU A 44 2.80 -2.01 6.84
CA LEU A 44 3.62 -3.19 6.57
C LEU A 44 3.64 -4.13 7.79
N LEU A 45 3.80 -3.59 9.00
CA LEU A 45 3.77 -4.39 10.22
C LEU A 45 2.38 -4.93 10.58
N ALA A 46 1.30 -4.27 10.13
CA ALA A 46 -0.06 -4.76 10.36
C ALA A 46 -0.47 -5.87 9.39
N THR A 47 0.21 -5.96 8.24
CA THR A 47 -0.17 -6.88 7.14
C THR A 47 0.81 -8.02 6.96
N VAL A 48 2.07 -7.88 7.36
CA VAL A 48 3.05 -8.98 7.28
C VAL A 48 2.61 -10.19 8.11
N ASP A 49 3.02 -11.38 7.67
CA ASP A 49 2.97 -12.60 8.47
C ASP A 49 3.58 -12.38 9.87
N ASP A 50 2.89 -12.85 10.90
CA ASP A 50 3.28 -12.66 12.29
C ASP A 50 4.69 -13.21 12.59
N ALA A 51 5.07 -14.32 11.93
CA ALA A 51 6.39 -14.93 12.10
C ALA A 51 7.52 -14.00 11.60
N GLN A 52 7.24 -13.18 10.59
CA GLN A 52 8.24 -12.35 9.91
C GLN A 52 8.31 -10.92 10.46
N LYS A 53 7.44 -10.55 11.42
CA LYS A 53 7.39 -9.20 12.01
C LYS A 53 8.71 -8.71 12.57
N LYS A 54 9.48 -9.59 13.22
CA LYS A 54 10.75 -9.22 13.84
C LYS A 54 11.78 -8.83 12.79
N GLU A 55 11.89 -9.63 11.74
CA GLU A 55 12.84 -9.42 10.65
C GLU A 55 12.44 -8.21 9.82
N LEU A 56 11.15 -8.06 9.52
CA LEU A 56 10.63 -6.88 8.84
C LEU A 56 10.94 -5.60 9.62
N LYS A 57 10.77 -5.59 10.95
CA LYS A 57 11.11 -4.42 11.78
C LYS A 57 12.59 -4.02 11.65
N ALA A 58 13.48 -5.00 11.55
CA ALA A 58 14.91 -4.75 11.38
C ALA A 58 15.20 -4.15 10.01
N LEU A 59 14.64 -4.72 8.94
CA LEU A 59 14.76 -4.20 7.58
C LEU A 59 14.23 -2.76 7.47
N LEU A 60 13.08 -2.48 8.10
CA LEU A 60 12.45 -1.16 8.10
C LEU A 60 13.25 -0.07 8.83
N GLN A 61 14.33 -0.40 9.55
CA GLN A 61 15.26 0.60 10.07
C GLN A 61 16.15 1.22 8.98
N GLN A 62 16.30 0.56 7.84
CA GLN A 62 17.06 1.10 6.73
C GLN A 62 16.35 2.31 6.12
N PRO A 63 17.07 3.41 5.82
CA PRO A 63 16.48 4.60 5.23
C PRO A 63 15.73 4.28 3.93
N GLY A 64 14.46 4.67 3.86
CA GLY A 64 13.63 4.50 2.67
C GLY A 64 12.96 3.12 2.51
N ALA A 65 13.40 2.08 3.23
CA ALA A 65 12.87 0.72 3.09
C ALA A 65 11.34 0.65 3.22
N ALA A 66 10.78 1.34 4.22
CA ALA A 66 9.33 1.40 4.43
C ALA A 66 8.57 1.97 3.22
N LEU A 67 9.09 3.04 2.59
CA LEU A 67 8.43 3.71 1.47
C LEU A 67 8.55 2.92 0.17
N HIS A 68 9.70 2.30 -0.08
CA HIS A 68 9.87 1.44 -1.25
C HIS A 68 8.98 0.21 -1.17
N MET A 69 9.01 -0.49 -0.04
CA MET A 69 8.28 -1.75 0.12
C MET A 69 6.76 -1.53 0.16
N VAL A 70 6.27 -0.48 0.85
CA VAL A 70 4.83 -0.15 0.79
C VAL A 70 4.40 0.21 -0.64
N GLY A 71 5.26 0.91 -1.40
CA GLY A 71 5.00 1.21 -2.81
C GLY A 71 4.76 -0.06 -3.62
N THR A 72 5.67 -1.04 -3.51
CA THR A 72 5.53 -2.35 -4.16
C THR A 72 4.25 -3.09 -3.74
N VAL A 73 3.94 -3.13 -2.43
CA VAL A 73 2.70 -3.77 -1.95
C VAL A 73 1.45 -3.08 -2.51
N ILE A 74 1.42 -1.74 -2.53
CA ILE A 74 0.26 -0.99 -3.00
C ILE A 74 0.09 -1.10 -4.51
N GLU A 75 1.18 -1.08 -5.28
CA GLU A 75 1.15 -1.28 -6.73
C GLU A 75 0.50 -2.63 -7.08
N ASP A 76 0.94 -3.71 -6.44
CA ASP A 76 0.38 -5.04 -6.68
C ASP A 76 -1.06 -5.19 -6.13
N TYR A 77 -1.39 -4.52 -5.03
CA TYR A 77 -2.74 -4.55 -4.46
C TYR A 77 -3.77 -3.74 -5.28
N THR A 78 -3.33 -2.72 -6.01
CA THR A 78 -4.22 -1.79 -6.72
C THR A 78 -4.58 -2.36 -8.09
N PRO A 79 -5.88 -2.61 -8.39
CA PRO A 79 -6.29 -3.05 -9.71
C PRO A 79 -6.13 -1.91 -10.73
N GLU A 80 -5.97 -2.27 -12.00
CA GLU A 80 -6.00 -1.27 -13.07
C GLU A 80 -7.40 -0.64 -13.20
N PHE A 81 -7.43 0.69 -13.28
CA PHE A 81 -8.65 1.46 -13.51
C PHE A 81 -8.59 2.18 -14.85
N ASN A 82 -9.65 2.03 -15.65
CA ASN A 82 -9.83 2.81 -16.88
C ASN A 82 -11.08 3.68 -16.75
N PHE A 83 -10.89 4.94 -16.35
CA PHE A 83 -11.97 5.92 -16.21
C PHE A 83 -11.99 6.87 -17.41
N SER A 84 -13.17 7.06 -18.00
CA SER A 84 -13.38 8.04 -19.07
C SER A 84 -14.59 8.92 -18.78
N VAL A 85 -14.44 10.24 -18.91
CA VAL A 85 -15.57 11.19 -18.81
C VAL A 85 -16.32 11.20 -20.13
N LYS A 86 -17.64 10.99 -20.10
CA LYS A 86 -18.52 11.23 -21.26
C LYS A 86 -18.93 12.70 -21.27
N LYS A 87 -18.94 13.33 -22.46
CA LYS A 87 -19.45 14.70 -22.61
C LYS A 87 -20.92 14.73 -22.19
N SER A 88 -21.24 15.52 -21.18
CA SER A 88 -22.60 15.92 -20.86
C SER A 88 -23.12 16.79 -22.02
N LYS A 89 -24.27 16.43 -22.58
CA LYS A 89 -24.92 17.19 -23.65
C LYS A 89 -25.56 18.43 -23.00
N SER A 90 -24.80 19.51 -22.86
CA SER A 90 -25.37 20.81 -22.51
C SER A 90 -25.79 21.48 -23.82
N GLU A 91 -27.09 21.43 -24.13
CA GLU A 91 -27.67 22.30 -25.17
C GLU A 91 -27.42 23.77 -24.75
N PRO A 92 -26.90 24.62 -25.66
CA PRO A 92 -26.77 26.04 -25.36
C PRO A 92 -28.17 26.63 -25.26
N SER A 93 -28.54 27.10 -24.06
CA SER A 93 -29.68 28.00 -23.91
C SER A 93 -29.34 29.31 -24.60
N GLU A 94 -30.16 29.63 -25.60
CA GLU A 94 -30.18 30.84 -26.43
C GLU A 94 -30.34 32.14 -25.62
#